data_AF-Q0JE06-F1
#
_entry.id   AF-Q0JE06-F1
#
_cell.length_a   1.000
_cell.length_b   1.000
_cell.length_c   1.000
_cell.angle_alpha   90.00
_cell.angle_beta   90.00
_cell.angle_gamma   90.00
#
_symmetry.space_group_name_H-M   'P 1'
#
loop_
_entity.id
_entity.type
_entity.pdbx_description
1 polymer ?
#
loop_
_entity_poly.entity_id
_entity_poly.type
_entity_poly.pdbx_seq_one_letter_code
_entity_poly.pdbx_strand_id
1 'polypeptide(L)'
;VCSLLIFNILHSASAMTFTCDDDAWLALTMKLLDCFNSSLAYTSSEQEWKILIGILCLILNHSANKVLIEPAKAIILNNCLALLMDGIVQEACAKGPSLFQHNQETTFGELLILMLLLIFFSVRSLQAILEASIDWQEFLQYSDDTESSSVLGIPCHDLCRLMHFGPSPVKLIASQCLLELLNRISDQRSCLNAELRCSAKYLKSMIAVTEGMVFDQDSRVAENCGACLTVILGWERFGSREKAVIRESKWSRLILEEFAVALTAPGLTSKSFSNQQKIAANIALSLLQLSQVPDWLTSLFSDSLISGIVANLSARNVTAEIVTLFSELMAKNYLNQEHIAGLHNLFQVCRRQAYEGGGGSKAQPSEQKAAAARCADDVRALLFGMMLEQRACSRATVEMEQQRLLREIDSFFFQESSLREQNSVK
;
A
#
# COMPACT_ATOMS: atom_id res chain seq x y z
N VAL A 1 -34.60 2.55 2.64
CA VAL A 1 -34.86 2.88 1.21
C VAL A 1 -34.14 4.16 0.79
N CYS A 2 -34.35 5.30 1.46
CA CYS A 2 -33.67 6.56 1.12
C CYS A 2 -32.14 6.46 1.18
N SER A 3 -31.59 5.78 2.19
CA SER A 3 -30.14 5.66 2.36
C SER A 3 -29.46 4.85 1.26
N LEU A 4 -30.07 3.75 0.79
CA LEU A 4 -29.58 3.01 -0.38
C LEU A 4 -29.64 3.85 -1.66
N LEU A 5 -30.66 4.70 -1.81
CA LEU A 5 -30.74 5.61 -2.95
C LEU A 5 -29.60 6.63 -2.91
N ILE A 6 -29.36 7.26 -1.75
CA ILE A 6 -28.24 8.20 -1.57
C ILE A 6 -26.91 7.52 -1.85
N PHE A 7 -26.69 6.31 -1.31
CA PHE A 7 -25.49 5.52 -1.57
C PHE A 7 -25.30 5.27 -3.07
N ASN A 8 -26.33 4.79 -3.76
CA ASN A 8 -26.25 4.48 -5.19
C ASN A 8 -26.02 5.73 -6.06
N ILE A 9 -26.58 6.88 -5.68
CA ILE A 9 -26.31 8.16 -6.33
C ILE A 9 -24.84 8.53 -6.16
N LEU A 10 -24.33 8.53 -4.92
CA LEU A 10 -22.93 8.86 -4.63
C LEU A 10 -21.95 7.88 -5.31
N HIS A 11 -22.29 6.60 -5.40
CA HIS A 11 -21.43 5.59 -6.02
C HIS A 11 -21.37 5.70 -7.55
N SER A 12 -22.50 6.04 -8.19
CA SER A 12 -22.60 6.07 -9.67
C SER A 12 -22.30 7.43 -10.29
N ALA A 13 -22.48 8.53 -9.54
CA ALA A 13 -22.23 9.87 -10.03
C ALA A 13 -20.74 10.17 -10.17
N SER A 14 -20.38 10.90 -11.22
CA SER A 14 -19.04 11.48 -11.34
C SER A 14 -18.87 12.64 -10.36
N ALA A 15 -17.63 12.91 -9.93
CA ALA A 15 -17.34 14.01 -9.01
C ALA A 15 -17.89 15.37 -9.48
N MET A 16 -17.95 15.59 -10.80
CA MET A 16 -18.51 16.80 -11.41
C MET A 16 -20.00 17.02 -11.12
N THR A 17 -20.73 15.98 -10.73
CA THR A 17 -22.17 16.07 -10.41
C THR A 17 -22.40 16.87 -9.12
N PHE A 18 -21.41 16.91 -8.22
CA PHE A 18 -21.56 17.45 -6.88
C PHE A 18 -20.96 18.85 -6.70
N THR A 19 -20.47 19.47 -7.78
CA THR A 19 -19.74 20.76 -7.70
C THR A 19 -20.61 21.95 -7.32
N CYS A 20 -21.94 21.87 -7.48
CA CYS A 20 -22.85 23.01 -7.31
C CYS A 20 -23.69 22.97 -6.03
N ASP A 21 -23.68 21.88 -5.27
CA ASP A 21 -24.66 21.62 -4.21
C ASP A 21 -24.01 21.36 -2.82
N ASP A 22 -22.80 21.88 -2.58
CA ASP A 22 -22.01 21.57 -1.37
C ASP A 22 -22.81 21.85 -0.07
N ASP A 23 -23.55 22.96 -0.01
CA ASP A 23 -24.41 23.31 1.13
C ASP A 23 -25.56 22.30 1.37
N ALA A 24 -26.17 21.80 0.29
CA ALA A 24 -27.25 20.82 0.38
C ALA A 24 -26.71 19.46 0.85
N TRP A 25 -25.54 19.07 0.36
CA TRP A 25 -24.83 17.88 0.82
C TRP A 25 -24.34 18.03 2.25
N LEU A 26 -23.93 19.22 2.68
CA LEU A 26 -23.54 19.49 4.06
C LEU A 26 -24.75 19.32 4.99
N ALA A 27 -25.90 19.92 4.64
CA ALA A 27 -27.13 19.77 5.41
C ALA A 27 -27.59 18.30 5.47
N LEU A 28 -27.45 17.54 4.38
CA LEU A 28 -27.73 16.11 4.37
C LEU A 28 -26.75 15.35 5.27
N THR A 29 -25.46 15.64 5.17
CA THR A 29 -24.40 14.99 5.96
C THR A 29 -24.57 15.24 7.45
N MET A 30 -24.89 16.48 7.85
CA MET A 30 -25.20 16.80 9.25
C MET A 30 -26.39 15.99 9.76
N LYS A 31 -27.46 15.85 8.98
CA LYS A 31 -28.60 14.99 9.34
C LYS A 31 -28.20 13.51 9.46
N LEU A 32 -27.35 13.01 8.57
CA LEU A 32 -26.85 11.63 8.64
C LEU A 32 -26.00 11.41 9.88
N LEU A 33 -25.14 12.37 10.24
CA LEU A 33 -24.34 12.35 11.46
C LEU A 33 -25.22 12.44 12.71
N ASP A 34 -26.29 13.24 12.71
CA ASP A 34 -27.26 13.31 13.80
C ASP A 34 -28.02 11.98 13.97
N CYS A 35 -28.42 11.35 12.85
CA CYS A 35 -28.99 10.00 12.86
C CYS A 35 -27.99 8.97 13.41
N PHE A 36 -26.73 9.07 13.00
CA PHE A 36 -25.66 8.21 13.48
C PHE A 36 -25.48 8.36 15.00
N ASN A 37 -25.34 9.60 15.48
CA ASN A 37 -25.15 9.96 16.89
C ASN A 37 -26.31 9.54 17.79
N SER A 38 -27.55 9.69 17.32
CA SER A 38 -28.74 9.25 18.07
C SER A 38 -28.91 7.73 18.08
N SER A 39 -28.44 7.04 17.04
CA SER A 39 -28.57 5.58 16.92
C SER A 39 -27.63 4.78 17.81
N LEU A 40 -26.56 5.39 18.35
CA LEU A 40 -25.66 4.78 19.33
C LEU A 40 -26.39 4.32 20.62
N ALA A 41 -27.60 4.85 20.87
CA ALA A 41 -28.30 4.69 22.14
C ALA A 41 -29.47 3.67 22.17
N TYR A 42 -29.72 2.89 21.10
CA TYR A 42 -30.73 1.82 20.94
C TYR A 42 -31.56 2.02 19.64
N THR A 43 -31.90 0.92 18.95
CA THR A 43 -33.00 0.72 17.97
C THR A 43 -32.74 0.80 16.45
N SER A 44 -31.59 1.24 15.94
CA SER A 44 -31.37 1.17 14.48
C SER A 44 -31.10 -0.27 14.02
N SER A 45 -31.70 -0.67 12.89
CA SER A 45 -31.41 -1.99 12.31
C SER A 45 -29.93 -2.07 11.94
N GLU A 46 -29.30 -3.21 12.20
CA GLU A 46 -27.88 -3.44 11.90
C GLU A 46 -27.51 -3.15 10.42
N GLN A 47 -28.48 -3.13 9.52
CA GLN A 47 -28.27 -2.83 8.11
C GLN A 47 -28.20 -1.33 7.83
N GLU A 48 -28.96 -0.51 8.54
CA GLU A 48 -29.05 0.93 8.27
C GLU A 48 -27.73 1.61 8.61
N TRP A 49 -27.09 1.28 9.73
CA TRP A 49 -25.80 1.86 10.09
C TRP A 49 -24.71 1.50 9.08
N LYS A 50 -24.72 0.28 8.52
CA LYS A 50 -23.76 -0.15 7.49
C LYS A 50 -23.90 0.72 6.24
N ILE A 51 -25.13 1.00 5.83
CA ILE A 51 -25.43 1.87 4.70
C ILE A 51 -25.00 3.32 4.99
N LEU A 52 -25.28 3.82 6.20
CA LEU A 52 -24.84 5.17 6.61
C LEU A 52 -23.33 5.31 6.55
N ILE A 53 -22.56 4.37 7.12
CA ILE A 53 -21.08 4.38 7.01
C ILE A 53 -20.66 4.37 5.54
N GLY A 54 -21.31 3.57 4.69
CA GLY A 54 -21.01 3.56 3.27
C GLY A 54 -21.26 4.90 2.58
N ILE A 55 -22.31 5.63 2.95
CA ILE A 55 -22.54 7.00 2.46
C ILE A 55 -21.40 7.92 2.89
N LEU A 56 -20.98 7.87 4.16
CA LEU A 56 -19.86 8.67 4.67
C LEU A 56 -18.56 8.37 3.89
N CYS A 57 -18.26 7.09 3.66
CA CYS A 57 -17.12 6.67 2.84
C CYS A 57 -17.15 7.28 1.44
N LEU A 58 -18.32 7.30 0.77
CA LEU A 58 -18.43 7.87 -0.56
C LEU A 58 -18.29 9.40 -0.59
N ILE A 59 -18.79 10.10 0.43
CA ILE A 59 -18.57 11.55 0.58
C ILE A 59 -17.06 11.82 0.71
N LEU A 60 -16.36 11.07 1.56
CA LEU A 60 -14.90 11.15 1.73
C LEU A 60 -14.15 10.78 0.45
N ASN A 61 -14.64 9.80 -0.32
CA ASN A 61 -14.05 9.43 -1.60
C ASN A 61 -14.14 10.56 -2.64
N HIS A 62 -15.29 11.26 -2.71
CA HIS A 62 -15.46 12.40 -3.61
C HIS A 62 -14.62 13.60 -3.19
N SER A 63 -14.39 13.81 -1.89
CA SER A 63 -13.55 14.91 -1.40
C SER A 63 -12.08 14.75 -1.73
N ALA A 64 -11.60 13.52 -1.93
CA ALA A 64 -10.28 13.29 -2.53
C ALA A 64 -10.14 13.90 -3.95
N ASN A 65 -11.26 14.09 -4.68
CA ASN A 65 -11.31 14.78 -5.97
C ASN A 65 -11.65 16.28 -5.85
N LYS A 66 -11.53 16.86 -4.65
CA LYS A 66 -11.81 18.27 -4.33
C LYS A 66 -13.28 18.70 -4.47
N VAL A 67 -14.22 17.79 -4.23
CA VAL A 67 -15.68 18.05 -4.23
C VAL A 67 -16.31 17.49 -2.97
N LEU A 68 -17.39 18.06 -2.43
CA LEU A 68 -17.94 17.65 -1.12
C LEU A 68 -16.96 17.91 0.04
N ILE A 69 -16.23 19.03 -0.01
CA ILE A 69 -15.18 19.37 0.97
C ILE A 69 -15.80 19.67 2.34
N GLU A 70 -16.81 20.55 2.43
CA GLU A 70 -17.44 20.89 3.71
C GLU A 70 -18.20 19.69 4.31
N PRO A 71 -18.96 18.90 3.53
CA PRO A 71 -19.49 17.61 3.99
C PRO A 71 -18.42 16.68 4.57
N ALA A 72 -17.29 16.52 3.87
CA ALA A 72 -16.21 15.65 4.34
C ALA A 72 -15.53 16.19 5.62
N LYS A 73 -15.33 17.52 5.75
CA LYS A 73 -14.87 18.14 6.99
C LYS A 73 -15.78 17.80 8.16
N ALA A 74 -17.10 17.90 7.98
CA ALA A 74 -18.07 17.58 9.01
C ALA A 74 -17.97 16.12 9.48
N ILE A 75 -17.65 15.19 8.58
CA ILE A 75 -17.45 13.76 8.90
C ILE A 75 -16.16 13.56 9.69
N ILE A 76 -15.05 14.09 9.19
CA ILE A 76 -13.71 13.88 9.75
C ILE A 76 -13.57 14.47 11.15
N LEU A 77 -14.20 15.63 11.38
CA LEU A 77 -14.17 16.34 12.65
C LEU A 77 -15.31 15.91 13.60
N ASN A 78 -16.08 14.88 13.23
CA ASN A 78 -17.16 14.39 14.07
C ASN A 78 -16.62 13.60 15.28
N ASN A 79 -16.65 14.23 16.45
CA ASN A 79 -16.13 13.65 17.69
C ASN A 79 -16.79 12.31 18.07
N CYS A 80 -18.10 12.15 17.84
CA CYS A 80 -18.81 10.91 18.17
C CYS A 80 -18.35 9.74 17.27
N LEU A 81 -18.15 10.00 15.98
CA LEU A 81 -17.62 9.04 15.02
C LEU A 81 -16.18 8.66 15.36
N ALA A 82 -15.35 9.64 15.73
CA ALA A 82 -13.97 9.42 16.15
C ALA A 82 -13.90 8.54 17.42
N LEU A 83 -14.70 8.84 18.45
CA LEU A 83 -14.76 8.05 19.68
C LEU A 83 -15.27 6.63 19.45
N LEU A 84 -16.28 6.45 18.60
CA LEU A 84 -16.79 5.11 18.26
C LEU A 84 -15.74 4.28 17.53
N MET A 85 -15.06 4.87 16.55
CA MET A 85 -13.98 4.23 15.83
C MET A 85 -12.85 3.84 16.79
N ASP A 86 -12.39 4.75 17.66
CA ASP A 86 -11.37 4.45 18.65
C ASP A 86 -11.79 3.27 19.54
N GLY A 87 -13.02 3.28 20.07
CA GLY A 87 -13.55 2.18 20.87
C GLY A 87 -13.51 0.83 20.14
N ILE A 88 -13.90 0.79 18.86
CA ILE A 88 -13.87 -0.44 18.04
C ILE A 88 -12.45 -0.91 17.74
N VAL A 89 -11.54 0.02 17.43
CA VAL A 89 -10.12 -0.29 17.19
C VAL A 89 -9.45 -0.77 18.47
N GLN A 90 -9.68 -0.12 19.60
CA GLN A 90 -9.15 -0.56 20.90
C GLN A 90 -9.70 -1.93 21.27
N GLU A 91 -10.99 -2.20 21.06
CA GLU A 91 -11.56 -3.53 21.29
C GLU A 91 -10.87 -4.57 20.38
N ALA A 92 -10.69 -4.28 19.09
CA ALA A 92 -10.03 -5.19 18.16
C ALA A 92 -8.56 -5.45 18.56
N CYS A 93 -7.84 -4.40 18.95
CA CYS A 93 -6.47 -4.47 19.44
C CYS A 93 -6.36 -5.26 20.76
N ALA A 94 -7.32 -5.12 21.66
CA ALA A 94 -7.38 -5.82 22.95
C ALA A 94 -7.61 -7.33 22.79
N LYS A 95 -8.32 -7.75 21.74
CA LYS A 95 -8.50 -9.18 21.42
C LYS A 95 -7.19 -9.91 21.10
N GLY A 96 -6.15 -9.19 20.66
CA GLY A 96 -4.85 -9.78 20.32
C GLY A 96 -5.00 -10.94 19.31
N PRO A 97 -4.31 -12.08 19.48
CA PRO A 97 -4.41 -13.22 18.57
C PRO A 97 -5.83 -13.75 18.34
N SER A 98 -6.77 -13.53 19.27
CA SER A 98 -8.16 -13.97 19.10
C SER A 98 -8.93 -13.15 18.06
N LEU A 99 -8.42 -11.96 17.66
CA LEU A 99 -9.00 -11.15 16.59
C LEU A 99 -9.15 -11.92 15.28
N PHE A 100 -8.27 -12.89 15.01
CA PHE A 100 -8.34 -13.77 13.85
C PHE A 100 -9.69 -14.51 13.72
N GLN A 101 -10.38 -14.78 14.84
CA GLN A 101 -11.69 -15.42 14.87
C GLN A 101 -12.83 -14.47 14.51
N HIS A 102 -12.60 -13.16 14.57
CA HIS A 102 -13.59 -12.13 14.24
C HIS A 102 -13.47 -11.72 12.77
N ASN A 103 -13.87 -12.64 11.89
CA ASN A 103 -13.88 -12.43 10.46
C ASN A 103 -15.14 -11.68 9.99
N GLN A 104 -15.26 -11.50 8.68
CA GLN A 104 -16.40 -10.86 8.02
C GLN A 104 -17.75 -11.58 8.17
N GLU A 105 -17.81 -12.73 8.86
CA GLU A 105 -19.04 -13.49 9.15
C GLU A 105 -19.51 -13.23 10.60
N THR A 106 -18.71 -12.49 11.38
CA THR A 106 -19.05 -12.07 12.74
C THR A 106 -19.51 -10.62 12.73
N THR A 107 -20.55 -10.28 13.51
CA THR A 107 -21.05 -8.90 13.63
C THR A 107 -19.95 -7.90 13.97
N PHE A 108 -19.03 -8.28 14.86
CA PHE A 108 -17.87 -7.44 15.21
C PHE A 108 -16.90 -7.27 14.05
N GLY A 109 -16.54 -8.36 13.34
CA GLY A 109 -15.61 -8.30 12.23
C GLY A 109 -16.17 -7.52 11.03
N GLU A 110 -17.47 -7.62 10.75
CA GLU A 110 -18.15 -6.79 9.75
C GLU A 110 -18.09 -5.30 10.10
N LEU A 111 -18.38 -4.94 11.36
CA LEU A 111 -18.27 -3.58 11.87
C LEU A 111 -16.85 -3.04 11.80
N LEU A 112 -15.86 -3.83 12.21
CA LEU A 112 -14.45 -3.47 12.12
C LEU A 112 -14.03 -3.20 10.67
N ILE A 113 -14.42 -4.06 9.72
CA ILE A 113 -14.12 -3.88 8.29
C ILE A 113 -14.70 -2.56 7.77
N LEU A 114 -15.95 -2.24 8.11
CA LEU A 114 -16.59 -0.99 7.67
C LEU A 114 -15.94 0.24 8.29
N MET A 115 -15.57 0.19 9.57
CA MET A 115 -14.82 1.27 10.23
C MET A 115 -13.43 1.47 9.63
N LEU A 116 -12.73 0.39 9.28
CA LEU A 116 -11.43 0.48 8.62
C LEU A 116 -11.54 1.03 7.19
N LEU A 117 -12.60 0.70 6.45
CA LEU A 117 -12.88 1.33 5.15
C LEU A 117 -13.15 2.83 5.33
N LEU A 118 -13.92 3.22 6.34
CA LEU A 118 -14.16 4.63 6.66
C LEU A 118 -12.85 5.37 6.98
N ILE A 119 -11.97 4.76 7.78
CA ILE A 119 -10.61 5.28 8.04
C ILE A 119 -9.84 5.44 6.74
N PHE A 120 -9.84 4.42 5.87
CA PHE A 120 -9.14 4.48 4.59
C PHE A 120 -9.58 5.68 3.75
N PHE A 121 -10.88 5.86 3.57
CA PHE A 121 -11.41 7.01 2.83
C PHE A 121 -11.17 8.34 3.56
N SER A 122 -11.18 8.35 4.89
CA SER A 122 -10.81 9.51 5.71
C SER A 122 -9.37 9.93 5.43
N VAL A 123 -8.40 9.03 5.57
CA VAL A 123 -6.98 9.30 5.34
C VAL A 123 -6.75 9.87 3.94
N ARG A 124 -7.42 9.32 2.92
CA ARG A 124 -7.34 9.86 1.55
C ARG A 124 -7.94 11.26 1.42
N SER A 125 -9.07 11.51 2.05
CA SER A 125 -9.74 12.81 2.00
C SER A 125 -8.98 13.90 2.75
N LEU A 126 -8.26 13.55 3.82
CA LEU A 126 -7.48 14.49 4.64
C LEU A 126 -6.50 15.30 3.80
N GLN A 127 -5.88 14.69 2.79
CA GLN A 127 -4.99 15.41 1.88
C GLN A 127 -5.72 16.56 1.18
N ALA A 128 -6.92 16.32 0.66
CA ALA A 128 -7.67 17.35 -0.07
C ALA A 128 -8.23 18.45 0.84
N ILE A 129 -8.45 18.13 2.12
CA ILE A 129 -9.21 18.98 3.05
C ILE A 129 -8.29 19.83 3.95
N LEU A 130 -7.21 19.24 4.48
CA LEU A 130 -6.38 19.80 5.55
C LEU A 130 -4.88 19.86 5.18
N GLU A 131 -4.51 19.81 3.90
CA GLU A 131 -3.12 19.65 3.41
C GLU A 131 -2.08 20.51 4.17
N ALA A 132 -2.44 21.75 4.52
CA ALA A 132 -1.54 22.68 5.21
C ALA A 132 -1.60 22.65 6.75
N SER A 133 -2.65 22.07 7.34
CA SER A 133 -2.89 22.15 8.79
C SER A 133 -2.62 20.84 9.54
N ILE A 134 -2.59 19.70 8.85
CA ILE A 134 -2.40 18.41 9.51
C ILE A 134 -0.91 18.07 9.69
N ASP A 135 -0.52 17.73 10.91
CA ASP A 135 0.78 17.11 11.18
C ASP A 135 0.63 15.59 11.06
N TRP A 136 1.04 15.03 9.92
CA TRP A 136 0.93 13.59 9.66
C TRP A 136 1.77 12.76 10.63
N GLN A 137 2.77 13.37 11.30
CA GLN A 137 3.55 12.69 12.32
C GLN A 137 2.76 12.43 13.61
N GLU A 138 1.59 13.06 13.80
CA GLU A 138 0.69 12.73 14.92
C GLU A 138 0.25 11.25 14.88
N PHE A 139 0.09 10.66 13.69
CA PHE A 139 -0.23 9.24 13.53
C PHE A 139 0.90 8.29 13.94
N LEU A 140 2.11 8.79 14.19
CA LEU A 140 3.25 8.01 14.71
C LEU A 140 3.40 8.13 16.23
N GLN A 141 2.61 8.97 16.87
CA GLN A 141 2.63 9.13 18.32
C GLN A 141 1.68 8.09 18.94
N TYR A 142 2.14 7.50 20.03
CA TYR A 142 1.29 6.72 20.92
C TYR A 142 0.96 7.65 22.07
N SER A 143 -0.23 8.23 22.09
CA SER A 143 -0.68 8.98 23.27
C SER A 143 -1.22 7.97 24.28
N ASP A 144 -0.50 7.80 25.39
CA ASP A 144 -1.11 7.25 26.61
C ASP A 144 -2.18 8.22 27.15
N ASP A 145 -2.12 9.49 26.73
CA ASP A 145 -3.10 10.51 27.02
C ASP A 145 -4.31 10.34 26.10
N THR A 146 -5.46 10.16 26.75
CA THR A 146 -6.81 10.02 26.19
C THR A 146 -7.32 11.27 25.46
N GLU A 147 -6.44 12.20 25.06
CA GLU A 147 -6.81 13.27 24.15
C GLU A 147 -7.02 12.66 22.76
N SER A 148 -8.25 12.19 22.56
CA SER A 148 -8.75 11.67 21.30
C SER A 148 -8.35 12.62 20.18
N SER A 149 -7.69 12.09 19.15
CA SER A 149 -7.37 12.84 17.94
C SER A 149 -8.62 13.59 17.49
N SER A 150 -8.48 14.90 17.25
CA SER A 150 -9.58 15.74 16.75
C SER A 150 -10.06 15.32 15.35
N VAL A 151 -9.36 14.37 14.72
CA VAL A 151 -9.50 13.94 13.35
C VAL A 151 -9.77 12.43 13.32
N LEU A 152 -10.75 12.02 12.52
CA LEU A 152 -11.04 10.61 12.23
C LEU A 152 -9.84 9.92 11.56
N GLY A 153 -9.09 9.14 12.32
CA GLY A 153 -7.97 8.33 11.83
C GLY A 153 -7.46 7.33 12.86
N ILE A 154 -6.39 6.61 12.52
CA ILE A 154 -5.88 5.51 13.34
C ILE A 154 -4.35 5.62 13.47
N PRO A 155 -3.79 5.46 14.68
CA PRO A 155 -2.34 5.42 14.86
C PRO A 155 -1.70 4.28 14.07
N CYS A 156 -0.48 4.50 13.56
CA CYS A 156 0.27 3.49 12.81
C CYS A 156 0.53 2.22 13.63
N HIS A 157 0.67 2.37 14.95
CA HIS A 157 0.81 1.25 15.88
C HIS A 157 -0.40 0.31 15.88
N ASP A 158 -1.62 0.87 15.90
CA ASP A 158 -2.83 0.07 15.93
C ASP A 158 -3.09 -0.59 14.57
N LEU A 159 -2.76 0.09 13.47
CA LEU A 159 -2.70 -0.54 12.15
C LEU A 159 -1.75 -1.75 12.14
N CYS A 160 -0.56 -1.63 12.73
CA CYS A 160 0.39 -2.75 12.83
C CYS A 160 -0.18 -3.90 13.68
N ARG A 161 -0.90 -3.63 14.78
CA ARG A 161 -1.56 -4.66 15.59
C ARG A 161 -2.67 -5.37 14.81
N LEU A 162 -3.50 -4.62 14.09
CA LEU A 162 -4.55 -5.16 13.23
C LEU A 162 -3.98 -6.01 12.10
N MET A 163 -2.87 -5.61 11.49
CA MET A 163 -2.16 -6.42 10.49
C MET A 163 -1.60 -7.70 11.10
N HIS A 164 -1.04 -7.63 12.30
CA HIS A 164 -0.40 -8.77 12.94
C HIS A 164 -1.41 -9.85 13.37
N PHE A 165 -2.57 -9.45 13.92
CA PHE A 165 -3.54 -10.40 14.49
C PHE A 165 -4.83 -10.57 13.67
N GLY A 166 -5.13 -9.66 12.75
CA GLY A 166 -6.41 -9.62 12.06
C GLY A 166 -6.58 -10.70 10.98
N PRO A 167 -7.83 -11.01 10.60
CA PRO A 167 -8.13 -11.83 9.43
C PRO A 167 -7.79 -11.09 8.13
N SER A 168 -7.71 -11.81 7.01
CA SER A 168 -7.23 -11.27 5.72
C SER A 168 -7.84 -9.92 5.28
N PRO A 169 -9.17 -9.68 5.38
CA PRO A 169 -9.73 -8.38 5.00
C PRO A 169 -9.24 -7.23 5.88
N VAL A 170 -9.09 -7.47 7.19
CA VAL A 170 -8.57 -6.49 8.15
C VAL A 170 -7.11 -6.18 7.85
N LYS A 171 -6.28 -7.21 7.60
CA LYS A 171 -4.88 -7.01 7.21
C LYS A 171 -4.75 -6.19 5.93
N LEU A 172 -5.60 -6.46 4.94
CA LEU A 172 -5.56 -5.78 3.66
C LEU A 172 -5.87 -4.29 3.80
N ILE A 173 -6.97 -3.95 4.49
CA ILE A 173 -7.34 -2.55 4.70
C ILE A 173 -6.29 -1.86 5.59
N ALA A 174 -5.86 -2.50 6.68
CA ALA A 174 -4.89 -1.91 7.60
C ALA A 174 -3.53 -1.65 6.93
N SER A 175 -3.03 -2.60 6.11
CA SER A 175 -1.79 -2.41 5.35
C SER A 175 -1.90 -1.31 4.30
N GLN A 176 -3.09 -1.14 3.69
CA GLN A 176 -3.35 -0.05 2.75
C GLN A 176 -3.38 1.31 3.45
N CYS A 177 -4.05 1.43 4.60
CA CYS A 177 -4.05 2.64 5.41
C CYS A 177 -2.63 3.00 5.90
N LEU A 178 -1.85 2.00 6.32
CA LEU A 178 -0.48 2.21 6.76
C LEU A 178 0.38 2.76 5.63
N LEU A 179 0.27 2.18 4.43
CA LEU A 179 0.99 2.66 3.26
C LEU A 179 0.64 4.12 2.94
N GLU A 180 -0.65 4.45 2.94
CA GLU A 180 -1.12 5.81 2.69
C GLU A 180 -0.51 6.79 3.70
N LEU A 181 -0.62 6.50 5.01
CA LEU A 181 -0.05 7.33 6.07
C LEU A 181 1.47 7.50 5.93
N LEU A 182 2.20 6.41 5.68
CA LEU A 182 3.65 6.46 5.53
C LEU A 182 4.08 7.31 4.34
N ASN A 183 3.37 7.23 3.21
CA ASN A 183 3.60 8.11 2.07
C ASN A 183 3.39 9.58 2.47
N ARG A 184 2.31 9.91 3.18
CA ARG A 184 2.04 11.30 3.62
C ARG A 184 3.08 11.83 4.58
N ILE A 185 3.49 11.00 5.54
CA ILE A 185 4.58 11.33 6.46
C ILE A 185 5.88 11.56 5.67
N SER A 186 6.19 10.69 4.70
CA SER A 186 7.39 10.82 3.87
C SER A 186 7.39 12.11 3.04
N ASP A 187 6.26 12.45 2.43
CA ASP A 187 6.08 13.67 1.64
C ASP A 187 6.23 14.92 2.52
N GLN A 188 5.53 14.96 3.67
CA GLN A 188 5.63 16.06 4.62
C GLN A 188 7.06 16.25 5.14
N ARG A 189 7.76 15.15 5.49
CA ARG A 189 9.15 15.19 5.93
C ARG A 189 10.09 15.67 4.83
N SER A 190 9.86 15.26 3.59
CA SER A 190 10.65 15.70 2.43
C SER A 190 10.48 17.20 2.19
N CYS A 191 9.28 17.74 2.35
CA CYS A 191 8.99 19.16 2.19
C CYS A 191 9.51 20.03 3.35
N LEU A 192 9.41 19.55 4.59
CA LEU A 192 9.73 20.33 5.80
C LEU A 192 11.14 20.05 6.37
N ASN A 193 11.86 19.05 5.86
CA ASN A 193 13.08 18.50 6.47
C ASN A 193 12.89 18.16 7.96
N ALA A 194 11.71 17.67 8.32
CA ALA A 194 11.34 17.41 9.72
C ALA A 194 11.94 16.07 10.23
N GLU A 195 12.45 16.10 11.46
CA GLU A 195 12.82 14.89 12.20
C GLU A 195 11.59 14.02 12.49
N LEU A 196 11.81 12.71 12.59
CA LEU A 196 10.76 11.74 12.89
C LEU A 196 10.36 11.79 14.37
N ARG A 197 9.09 12.08 14.64
CA ARG A 197 8.50 12.14 16.00
C ARG A 197 8.03 10.78 16.52
N CYS A 198 8.84 9.74 16.37
CA CYS A 198 8.62 8.46 17.03
C CYS A 198 9.92 7.93 17.67
N SER A 199 9.77 7.06 18.66
CA SER A 199 10.94 6.42 19.27
C SER A 199 11.58 5.40 18.30
N ALA A 200 12.87 5.14 18.46
CA ALA A 200 13.55 4.09 17.68
C ALA A 200 12.91 2.70 17.91
N LYS A 201 12.38 2.45 19.12
CA LYS A 201 11.65 1.21 19.43
C LYS A 201 10.35 1.11 18.63
N TYR A 202 9.60 2.21 18.53
CA TYR A 202 8.37 2.28 17.74
C TYR A 202 8.63 1.97 16.26
N LEU A 203 9.65 2.61 15.68
CA LEU A 203 10.03 2.37 14.28
C LEU A 203 10.48 0.91 14.06
N LYS A 204 11.27 0.34 14.98
CA LYS A 204 11.65 -1.08 14.93
C LYS A 204 10.45 -2.02 14.96
N SER A 205 9.44 -1.73 15.77
CA SER A 205 8.21 -2.53 15.82
C SER A 205 7.44 -2.49 14.51
N MET A 206 7.29 -1.30 13.91
CA MET A 206 6.63 -1.16 12.60
C MET A 206 7.38 -1.92 11.50
N ILE A 207 8.71 -1.77 11.46
CA ILE A 207 9.57 -2.50 10.52
C ILE A 207 9.40 -4.01 10.69
N ALA A 208 9.46 -4.53 11.92
CA ALA A 208 9.32 -5.96 12.16
C ALA A 208 7.95 -6.51 11.72
N VAL A 209 6.86 -5.78 11.96
CA VAL A 209 5.51 -6.19 11.51
C VAL A 209 5.42 -6.17 9.99
N THR A 210 5.89 -5.09 9.34
CA THR A 210 5.84 -4.98 7.88
C THR A 210 6.73 -6.00 7.19
N GLU A 211 7.95 -6.25 7.69
CA GLU A 211 8.84 -7.32 7.19
C GLU A 211 8.21 -8.71 7.33
N GLY A 212 7.56 -9.00 8.46
CA GLY A 212 6.84 -10.27 8.64
C GLY A 212 5.67 -10.44 7.67
N MET A 213 4.95 -9.35 7.37
CA MET A 213 3.79 -9.37 6.47
C MET A 213 4.16 -9.41 4.97
N VAL A 214 5.44 -9.18 4.60
CA VAL A 214 5.92 -9.45 3.22
C VAL A 214 5.70 -10.92 2.84
N PHE A 215 5.69 -11.83 3.82
CA PHE A 215 5.45 -13.26 3.62
C PHE A 215 3.97 -13.67 3.68
N ASP A 216 3.03 -12.73 3.80
CA ASP A 216 1.60 -13.04 3.86
C ASP A 216 1.11 -13.72 2.57
N GLN A 217 0.09 -14.58 2.69
CA GLN A 217 -0.47 -15.33 1.57
C GLN A 217 -1.31 -14.45 0.63
N ASP A 218 -1.88 -13.35 1.14
CA ASP A 218 -2.50 -12.35 0.29
C ASP A 218 -1.42 -11.45 -0.32
N SER A 219 -1.16 -11.63 -1.62
CA SER A 219 -0.18 -10.86 -2.38
C SER A 219 -0.34 -9.35 -2.22
N ARG A 220 -1.57 -8.86 -2.04
CA ARG A 220 -1.84 -7.42 -1.91
C ARG A 220 -1.38 -6.89 -0.56
N VAL A 221 -1.52 -7.69 0.50
CA VAL A 221 -0.97 -7.38 1.84
C VAL A 221 0.55 -7.34 1.74
N ALA A 222 1.16 -8.35 1.12
CA ALA A 222 2.60 -8.41 0.91
C ALA A 222 3.11 -7.19 0.10
N GLU A 223 2.42 -6.81 -0.98
CA GLU A 223 2.75 -5.63 -1.80
C GLU A 223 2.61 -4.32 -1.02
N ASN A 224 1.56 -4.17 -0.20
CA ASN A 224 1.41 -3.02 0.69
C ASN A 224 2.59 -2.92 1.66
N CYS A 225 2.93 -4.03 2.32
CA CYS A 225 4.00 -4.06 3.31
C CYS A 225 5.39 -3.85 2.69
N GLY A 226 5.63 -4.42 1.51
CA GLY A 226 6.81 -4.15 0.71
C GLY A 226 6.97 -2.68 0.36
N ALA A 227 5.90 -2.03 -0.09
CA ALA A 227 5.90 -0.60 -0.36
C ALA A 227 6.13 0.24 0.92
N CYS A 228 5.50 -0.13 2.04
CA CYS A 228 5.76 0.50 3.35
C CYS A 228 7.25 0.43 3.71
N LEU A 229 7.88 -0.73 3.52
CA LEU A 229 9.31 -0.90 3.80
C LEU A 229 10.17 -0.02 2.90
N THR A 230 9.89 0.06 1.60
CA THR A 230 10.60 0.97 0.69
C THR A 230 10.49 2.44 1.16
N VAL A 231 9.32 2.89 1.61
CA VAL A 231 9.13 4.24 2.16
C VAL A 231 9.99 4.44 3.42
N ILE A 232 9.94 3.50 4.36
CA ILE A 232 10.69 3.57 5.62
C ILE A 232 12.20 3.53 5.36
N LEU A 233 12.69 2.69 4.44
CA LEU A 233 14.10 2.63 4.06
C LEU A 233 14.58 3.97 3.49
N GLY A 234 13.73 4.64 2.70
CA GLY A 234 14.00 5.98 2.19
C GLY A 234 14.15 7.05 3.27
N TRP A 235 13.70 6.79 4.50
CA TRP A 235 13.87 7.73 5.62
C TRP A 235 15.29 7.81 6.17
N GLU A 236 16.19 6.90 5.78
CA GLU A 236 17.60 6.92 6.16
C GLU A 236 18.28 8.27 5.89
N ARG A 237 17.85 8.97 4.84
CA ARG A 237 18.38 10.29 4.45
C ARG A 237 18.12 11.42 5.45
N PHE A 238 17.15 11.26 6.35
CA PHE A 238 16.71 12.34 7.24
C PHE A 238 17.41 12.36 8.60
N GLY A 239 18.11 11.31 9.01
CA GLY A 239 18.67 11.28 10.36
C GLY A 239 19.49 10.05 10.71
N SER A 240 20.38 10.22 11.68
CA SER A 240 21.23 9.13 12.21
C SER A 240 20.43 8.06 12.96
N ARG A 241 19.28 8.42 13.54
CA ARG A 241 18.41 7.49 14.28
C ARG A 241 17.80 6.45 13.35
N GLU A 242 17.19 6.89 12.26
CA GLU A 242 16.57 6.04 11.23
C GLU A 242 17.64 5.15 10.60
N LYS A 243 18.79 5.75 10.28
CA LYS A 243 19.96 5.05 9.75
C LYS A 243 20.43 3.90 10.66
N ALA A 244 20.46 4.11 11.98
CA ALA A 244 20.78 3.05 12.94
C ALA A 244 19.71 1.96 12.98
N VAL A 245 18.42 2.34 13.05
CA VAL A 245 17.30 1.40 13.10
C VAL A 245 17.24 0.50 11.85
N ILE A 246 17.38 1.09 10.67
CA ILE A 246 17.33 0.38 9.38
C ILE A 246 18.47 -0.64 9.27
N ARG A 247 19.69 -0.24 9.66
CA ARG A 247 20.88 -1.13 9.59
C ARG A 247 20.81 -2.31 10.54
N GLU A 248 20.13 -2.16 11.66
CA GLU A 248 19.97 -3.23 12.66
C GLU A 248 18.87 -4.24 12.27
N SER A 249 18.08 -3.99 11.22
CA SER A 249 17.06 -4.93 10.79
C SER A 249 17.68 -6.23 10.26
N LYS A 250 17.25 -7.35 10.85
CA LYS A 250 17.68 -8.69 10.45
C LYS A 250 16.74 -9.35 9.44
N TRP A 251 15.48 -8.93 9.35
CA TRP A 251 14.52 -9.59 8.46
C TRP A 251 14.72 -9.20 7.00
N SER A 252 15.15 -7.98 6.71
CA SER A 252 15.59 -7.59 5.37
C SER A 252 16.63 -8.56 4.79
N ARG A 253 17.55 -9.06 5.62
CA ARG A 253 18.51 -10.10 5.23
C ARG A 253 17.82 -11.43 4.89
N LEU A 254 16.89 -11.88 5.73
CA LEU A 254 16.11 -13.10 5.49
C LEU A 254 15.33 -13.02 4.17
N ILE A 255 14.65 -11.89 3.92
CA ILE A 255 13.88 -11.66 2.69
C ILE A 255 14.78 -11.78 1.45
N LEU A 256 15.99 -11.20 1.51
CA LEU A 256 16.92 -11.24 0.39
C LEU A 256 17.64 -12.58 0.21
N GLU A 257 17.92 -13.30 1.30
CA GLU A 257 18.45 -14.67 1.23
C GLU A 257 17.42 -15.61 0.58
N GLU A 258 16.15 -15.54 0.97
CA GLU A 258 15.05 -16.28 0.32
C GLU A 258 14.89 -15.88 -1.16
N PHE A 259 15.03 -14.59 -1.48
CA PHE A 259 15.01 -14.10 -2.84
C PHE A 259 16.15 -14.63 -3.71
N ALA A 260 17.37 -14.65 -3.16
CA ALA A 260 18.52 -15.25 -3.82
C ALA A 260 18.29 -16.74 -4.12
N VAL A 261 17.72 -17.49 -3.16
CA VAL A 261 17.35 -18.91 -3.38
C VAL A 261 16.27 -19.03 -4.45
N ALA A 262 15.27 -18.14 -4.47
CA ALA A 262 14.21 -18.12 -5.49
C ALA A 262 14.72 -17.92 -6.91
N LEU A 263 15.76 -17.11 -7.05
CA LEU A 263 16.36 -16.81 -8.34
C LEU A 263 17.39 -17.85 -8.80
N THR A 264 18.14 -18.44 -7.86
CA THR A 264 19.19 -19.45 -8.17
C THR A 264 18.65 -20.87 -8.27
N ALA A 265 17.62 -21.21 -7.50
CA ALA A 265 17.06 -22.55 -7.41
C ALA A 265 15.53 -22.46 -7.23
N PRO A 266 14.78 -22.02 -8.26
CA PRO A 266 13.34 -21.79 -8.15
C PRO A 266 12.56 -23.03 -7.68
N GLY A 267 13.07 -24.24 -7.92
CA GLY A 267 12.48 -25.50 -7.44
C GLY A 267 12.59 -25.74 -5.93
N LEU A 268 13.42 -24.97 -5.21
CA LEU A 268 13.61 -25.11 -3.76
C LEU A 268 12.79 -24.09 -2.95
N THR A 269 12.19 -23.09 -3.59
CA THR A 269 11.45 -22.06 -2.87
C THR A 269 10.02 -22.46 -2.55
N SER A 270 9.52 -21.91 -1.44
CA SER A 270 8.13 -22.02 -1.08
C SER A 270 7.24 -21.44 -2.18
N LYS A 271 6.07 -22.08 -2.42
CA LYS A 271 5.08 -21.56 -3.37
C LYS A 271 4.66 -20.12 -3.05
N SER A 272 4.65 -19.75 -1.76
CA SER A 272 4.35 -18.39 -1.29
C SER A 272 5.34 -17.36 -1.82
N PHE A 273 6.64 -17.68 -1.84
CA PHE A 273 7.66 -16.69 -2.21
C PHE A 273 7.76 -16.45 -3.72
N SER A 274 7.31 -17.40 -4.56
CA SER A 274 7.31 -17.23 -6.01
C SER A 274 6.55 -15.97 -6.47
N ASN A 275 5.51 -15.57 -5.73
CA ASN A 275 4.72 -14.36 -6.00
C ASN A 275 5.35 -13.09 -5.37
N GLN A 276 6.37 -13.23 -4.53
CA GLN A 276 6.97 -12.14 -3.75
C GLN A 276 8.30 -11.65 -4.35
N GLN A 277 8.75 -12.21 -5.48
CA GLN A 277 9.99 -11.81 -6.16
C GLN A 277 10.02 -10.31 -6.52
N LYS A 278 8.90 -9.75 -7.02
CA LYS A 278 8.78 -8.31 -7.32
C LYS A 278 9.00 -7.45 -6.07
N ILE A 279 8.43 -7.89 -4.94
CA ILE A 279 8.52 -7.19 -3.65
C ILE A 279 9.96 -7.24 -3.13
N ALA A 280 10.57 -8.42 -3.13
CA ALA A 280 11.94 -8.61 -2.67
C ALA A 280 12.95 -7.86 -3.56
N ALA A 281 12.75 -7.81 -4.87
CA ALA A 281 13.57 -7.01 -5.78
C ALA A 281 13.50 -5.51 -5.45
N ASN A 282 12.31 -4.96 -5.15
CA ASN A 282 12.16 -3.56 -4.73
C ASN A 282 12.83 -3.28 -3.37
N ILE A 283 12.75 -4.22 -2.41
CA ILE A 283 13.45 -4.10 -1.13
C ILE A 283 14.97 -4.13 -1.35
N ALA A 284 15.48 -5.04 -2.20
CA ALA A 284 16.91 -5.10 -2.55
C ALA A 284 17.39 -3.80 -3.18
N LEU A 285 16.62 -3.26 -4.14
CA LEU A 285 16.89 -1.98 -4.77
C LEU A 285 16.97 -0.85 -3.74
N SER A 286 15.99 -0.78 -2.83
CA SER A 286 15.94 0.23 -1.77
C SER A 286 17.16 0.15 -0.83
N LEU A 287 17.64 -1.07 -0.52
CA LEU A 287 18.82 -1.30 0.30
C LEU A 287 20.13 -0.92 -0.41
N LEU A 288 20.23 -1.15 -1.72
CA LEU A 288 21.38 -0.75 -2.55
C LEU A 288 21.48 0.78 -2.71
N GLN A 289 20.33 1.48 -2.60
CA GLN A 289 20.24 2.93 -2.71
C GLN A 289 20.50 3.68 -1.39
N LEU A 290 20.63 2.98 -0.27
CA LEU A 290 21.04 3.59 1.00
C LEU A 290 22.41 4.28 0.86
N SER A 291 22.64 5.32 1.68
CA SER A 291 23.92 6.05 1.64
C SER A 291 25.14 5.16 1.94
N GLN A 292 24.92 4.06 2.66
CA GLN A 292 25.90 3.00 2.88
C GLN A 292 25.19 1.67 2.74
N VAL A 293 25.58 0.89 1.75
CA VAL A 293 25.05 -0.45 1.51
C VAL A 293 25.45 -1.36 2.68
N PRO A 294 24.53 -2.15 3.27
CA PRO A 294 24.88 -3.08 4.35
C PRO A 294 25.93 -4.10 3.91
N ASP A 295 26.97 -4.32 4.71
CA ASP A 295 28.09 -5.22 4.33
C ASP A 295 27.64 -6.66 4.00
N TRP A 296 26.61 -7.15 4.69
CA TRP A 296 26.04 -8.47 4.42
C TRP A 296 25.40 -8.55 3.03
N LEU A 297 24.86 -7.44 2.50
CA LEU A 297 24.28 -7.38 1.17
C LEU A 297 25.36 -7.51 0.10
N THR A 298 26.52 -6.91 0.35
CA THR A 298 27.70 -7.08 -0.50
C THR A 298 28.14 -8.54 -0.58
N SER A 299 28.12 -9.24 0.56
CA SER A 299 28.46 -10.67 0.61
C SER A 299 27.39 -11.57 -0.02
N LEU A 300 26.12 -11.15 0.01
CA LEU A 300 25.01 -11.89 -0.61
C LEU A 300 25.18 -11.87 -2.13
N PHE A 301 25.29 -10.68 -2.74
CA PHE A 301 25.53 -10.51 -4.18
C PHE A 301 27.00 -10.77 -4.57
N SER A 302 27.50 -11.94 -4.20
CA SER A 302 28.81 -12.46 -4.64
C SER A 302 28.79 -12.86 -6.11
N ASP A 303 29.98 -12.90 -6.71
CA ASP A 303 30.18 -13.28 -8.12
C ASP A 303 29.56 -14.65 -8.48
N SER A 304 29.69 -15.63 -7.59
CA SER A 304 29.11 -16.97 -7.78
C SER A 304 27.58 -16.97 -7.68
N LEU A 305 27.01 -16.21 -6.74
CA LEU A 305 25.56 -16.09 -6.61
C LEU A 305 24.96 -15.40 -7.84
N ILE A 306 25.54 -14.26 -8.26
CA ILE A 306 25.07 -13.53 -9.44
C ILE A 306 25.15 -14.42 -10.68
N SER A 307 26.26 -15.14 -10.86
CA SER A 307 26.39 -16.12 -11.96
C SER A 307 25.28 -17.17 -11.92
N GLY A 308 24.99 -17.72 -10.74
CA GLY A 308 23.91 -18.69 -10.53
C GLY A 308 22.52 -18.11 -10.85
N ILE A 309 22.27 -16.85 -10.47
CA ILE A 309 21.00 -16.16 -10.78
C ILE A 309 20.88 -15.96 -12.30
N VAL A 310 21.90 -15.37 -12.95
CA VAL A 310 21.88 -15.10 -14.39
C VAL A 310 21.69 -16.39 -15.20
N ALA A 311 22.27 -17.50 -14.76
CA ALA A 311 22.11 -18.81 -15.41
C ALA A 311 20.70 -19.41 -15.27
N ASN A 312 19.93 -19.05 -14.23
CA ASN A 312 18.60 -19.60 -13.96
C ASN A 312 17.45 -18.65 -14.37
N LEU A 313 17.75 -17.39 -14.65
CA LEU A 313 16.78 -16.46 -15.22
C LEU A 313 16.41 -16.85 -16.65
N SER A 314 15.15 -16.63 -17.00
CA SER A 314 14.60 -16.87 -18.33
C SER A 314 13.60 -15.77 -18.68
N ALA A 315 13.29 -15.60 -19.96
CA ALA A 315 12.36 -14.55 -20.37
C ALA A 315 10.95 -14.65 -19.73
N ARG A 316 10.60 -15.80 -19.15
CA ARG A 316 9.33 -16.02 -18.45
C ARG A 316 9.30 -15.52 -17.02
N ASN A 317 10.45 -15.34 -16.37
CA ASN A 317 10.54 -14.95 -14.95
C ASN A 317 11.17 -13.56 -14.72
N VAL A 318 11.59 -12.87 -15.78
CA VAL A 318 12.11 -11.50 -15.68
C VAL A 318 10.93 -10.51 -15.56
N THR A 319 10.94 -9.70 -14.50
CA THR A 319 10.02 -8.57 -14.32
C THR A 319 10.76 -7.25 -14.43
N ALA A 320 10.03 -6.13 -14.55
CA ALA A 320 10.61 -4.80 -14.56
C ALA A 320 11.48 -4.55 -13.32
N GLU A 321 11.03 -4.98 -12.15
CA GLU A 321 11.76 -4.85 -10.87
C GLU A 321 13.09 -5.61 -10.87
N ILE A 322 13.14 -6.80 -11.48
CA ILE A 322 14.39 -7.56 -11.63
C ILE A 322 15.36 -6.81 -12.56
N VAL A 323 14.88 -6.21 -13.65
CA VAL A 323 15.71 -5.42 -14.56
C VAL A 323 16.27 -4.17 -13.85
N THR A 324 15.43 -3.46 -13.10
CA THR A 324 15.88 -2.29 -12.31
C THR A 324 16.90 -2.70 -11.24
N LEU A 325 16.71 -3.84 -10.57
CA LEU A 325 17.70 -4.37 -9.62
C LEU A 325 19.06 -4.61 -10.29
N PHE A 326 19.11 -5.27 -11.44
CA PHE A 326 20.37 -5.48 -12.16
C PHE A 326 20.99 -4.18 -12.68
N SER A 327 20.17 -3.20 -13.05
CA SER A 327 20.64 -1.85 -13.42
C SER A 327 21.35 -1.17 -12.24
N GLU A 328 20.81 -1.29 -11.02
CA GLU A 328 21.43 -0.76 -9.80
C GLU A 328 22.69 -1.54 -9.41
N LEU A 329 22.66 -2.88 -9.48
CA LEU A 329 23.85 -3.72 -9.25
C LEU A 329 24.99 -3.34 -10.23
N MET A 330 24.66 -3.06 -11.49
CA MET A 330 25.60 -2.56 -12.48
C MET A 330 26.16 -1.18 -12.09
N ALA A 331 25.30 -0.23 -11.70
CA ALA A 331 25.71 1.10 -11.25
C ALA A 331 26.68 1.06 -10.06
N LYS A 332 26.49 0.08 -9.18
CA LYS A 332 27.27 -0.13 -7.95
C LYS A 332 28.49 -1.05 -8.14
N ASN A 333 28.80 -1.45 -9.39
CA ASN A 333 29.93 -2.33 -9.76
C ASN A 333 29.89 -3.73 -9.14
N TYR A 334 28.70 -4.30 -8.93
CA TYR A 334 28.54 -5.71 -8.52
C TYR A 334 28.63 -6.69 -9.70
N LEU A 335 28.40 -6.21 -10.92
CA LEU A 335 28.36 -7.05 -12.12
C LEU A 335 29.70 -7.02 -12.85
N ASN A 336 30.21 -8.20 -13.22
CA ASN A 336 31.36 -8.33 -14.11
C ASN A 336 30.92 -8.32 -15.59
N GLN A 337 31.86 -8.35 -16.52
CA GLN A 337 31.55 -8.33 -17.97
C GLN A 337 30.77 -9.57 -18.45
N GLU A 338 31.00 -10.74 -17.85
CA GLU A 338 30.26 -11.97 -18.17
C GLU A 338 28.81 -11.88 -17.71
N HIS A 339 28.56 -11.34 -16.51
CA HIS A 339 27.22 -11.07 -16.01
C HIS A 339 26.47 -10.10 -16.91
N ILE A 340 27.11 -8.99 -17.28
CA ILE A 340 26.52 -7.97 -18.16
C ILE A 340 26.18 -8.59 -19.52
N ALA A 341 27.08 -9.38 -20.12
CA ALA A 341 26.82 -10.06 -21.39
C ALA A 341 25.68 -11.08 -21.29
N GLY A 342 25.60 -11.86 -20.20
CA GLY A 342 24.53 -12.81 -19.94
C GLY A 342 23.16 -12.13 -19.81
N LEU A 343 23.09 -11.06 -19.03
CA LEU A 343 21.89 -10.24 -18.86
C LEU A 343 21.48 -9.55 -20.16
N HIS A 344 22.43 -9.01 -20.91
CA HIS A 344 22.17 -8.40 -22.22
C HIS A 344 21.48 -9.37 -23.17
N ASN A 345 22.03 -10.58 -23.30
CA ASN A 345 21.45 -11.63 -24.14
C ASN A 345 20.05 -12.03 -23.67
N LEU A 346 19.88 -12.22 -22.36
CA LEU A 346 18.58 -12.55 -21.76
C LEU A 346 17.53 -11.46 -22.05
N PHE A 347 17.84 -10.20 -21.78
CA PHE A 347 16.93 -9.07 -21.99
C PHE A 347 16.63 -8.86 -23.47
N GLN A 348 17.57 -9.16 -24.37
CA GLN A 348 17.30 -9.18 -25.80
C GLN A 348 16.27 -10.26 -26.18
N VAL A 349 16.32 -11.44 -25.56
CA VAL A 349 15.30 -12.49 -25.72
C VAL A 349 13.94 -12.04 -25.18
N CYS A 350 13.89 -11.45 -23.98
CA CYS A 350 12.67 -10.89 -23.40
C CYS A 350 12.02 -9.87 -24.35
N ARG A 351 12.84 -8.96 -24.89
CA ARG A 351 12.39 -7.94 -25.84
C ARG A 351 11.80 -8.55 -27.11
N ARG A 352 12.40 -9.60 -27.68
CA ARG A 352 11.87 -10.32 -28.86
C ARG A 352 10.54 -11.01 -28.57
N GLN A 353 10.45 -11.74 -27.45
CA GLN A 353 9.21 -12.44 -27.06
C GLN A 353 8.05 -11.47 -26.82
N ALA A 354 8.33 -10.30 -26.25
CA ALA A 354 7.32 -9.27 -26.05
C ALA A 354 6.71 -8.78 -27.37
N TYR A 355 7.51 -8.65 -28.44
CA TYR A 355 7.00 -8.29 -29.77
C TYR A 355 6.28 -9.44 -30.48
N GLU A 356 6.71 -10.69 -30.30
CA GLU A 356 6.10 -11.88 -30.92
C GLU A 356 4.78 -12.31 -30.26
N GLY A 357 4.61 -12.07 -28.96
CA GLY A 357 3.41 -12.43 -28.19
C GLY A 357 2.19 -11.52 -28.43
N GLY A 358 2.35 -10.39 -29.13
CA GLY A 358 1.31 -9.38 -29.35
C GLY A 358 0.20 -9.76 -30.35
N GLY A 359 0.16 -11.00 -30.85
CA GLY A 359 -0.71 -11.41 -31.95
C GLY A 359 -2.09 -11.98 -31.61
N GLY A 360 -2.50 -12.07 -30.33
CA GLY A 360 -3.64 -12.91 -29.94
C GLY A 360 -4.62 -12.28 -28.95
N SER A 361 -5.83 -11.97 -29.44
CA SER A 361 -7.08 -11.75 -28.69
C SER A 361 -7.32 -10.35 -28.09
N LYS A 362 -7.87 -9.46 -28.92
CA LYS A 362 -8.61 -8.26 -28.51
C LYS A 362 -9.93 -8.68 -27.83
N ALA A 363 -9.88 -9.01 -26.54
CA ALA A 363 -11.09 -9.11 -25.74
C ALA A 363 -11.47 -7.70 -25.26
N GLN A 364 -12.57 -7.16 -25.82
CA GLN A 364 -13.14 -5.87 -25.40
C GLN A 364 -13.33 -5.83 -23.87
N PRO A 365 -13.13 -4.66 -23.23
CA PRO A 365 -13.53 -4.47 -21.85
C PRO A 365 -15.04 -4.69 -21.77
N SER A 366 -15.47 -5.67 -20.99
CA SER A 366 -16.87 -5.67 -20.56
C SER A 366 -17.03 -4.43 -19.70
N GLU A 367 -17.81 -3.46 -20.18
CA GLU A 367 -18.39 -2.42 -19.33
C GLU A 367 -19.17 -3.14 -18.23
N GLN A 368 -18.54 -3.34 -17.07
CA GLN A 368 -19.25 -3.73 -15.87
C GLN A 368 -20.12 -2.54 -15.52
N LYS A 369 -21.38 -2.59 -15.96
CA LYS A 369 -22.43 -1.72 -15.44
C LYS A 369 -22.33 -1.76 -13.92
N ALA A 370 -22.01 -0.61 -13.31
CA ALA A 370 -21.92 -0.48 -11.87
C ALA A 370 -23.21 -1.06 -11.26
N ALA A 371 -23.09 -2.20 -10.58
CA ALA A 371 -24.23 -2.83 -9.95
C ALA A 371 -24.68 -1.93 -8.81
N ALA A 372 -25.96 -1.54 -8.82
CA ALA A 372 -26.53 -0.80 -7.71
C ALA A 372 -26.57 -1.70 -6.46
N ALA A 373 -26.13 -1.16 -5.33
CA ALA A 373 -26.24 -1.81 -4.04
C ALA A 373 -27.71 -2.02 -3.67
N ARG A 374 -28.06 -3.24 -3.28
CA ARG A 374 -29.41 -3.64 -2.85
C ARG A 374 -29.49 -3.90 -1.36
N CYS A 375 -28.36 -4.18 -0.72
CA CYS A 375 -28.25 -4.41 0.72
C CYS A 375 -26.94 -3.86 1.30
N ALA A 376 -26.78 -3.97 2.61
CA ALA A 376 -25.55 -3.59 3.31
C ALA A 376 -24.31 -4.40 2.87
N ASP A 377 -24.49 -5.66 2.46
CA ASP A 377 -23.37 -6.48 1.97
C ASP A 377 -22.84 -5.99 0.64
N ASP A 378 -23.73 -5.55 -0.26
CA ASP A 378 -23.34 -4.92 -1.52
C ASP A 378 -22.59 -3.61 -1.26
N VAL A 379 -23.05 -2.80 -0.29
CA VAL A 379 -22.35 -1.57 0.14
C VAL A 379 -20.91 -1.88 0.54
N ARG A 380 -20.70 -2.86 1.43
CA ARG A 380 -19.37 -3.27 1.87
C ARG A 380 -18.52 -3.78 0.70
N ALA A 381 -19.07 -4.63 -0.15
CA ALA A 381 -18.37 -5.19 -1.29
C ALA A 381 -17.94 -4.12 -2.31
N LEU A 382 -18.80 -3.14 -2.59
CA LEU A 382 -18.50 -2.02 -3.47
C LEU A 382 -17.40 -1.13 -2.89
N LEU A 383 -17.49 -0.75 -1.61
CA LEU A 383 -16.44 0.05 -0.96
C LEU A 383 -15.08 -0.67 -0.96
N PHE A 384 -15.09 -1.98 -0.70
CA PHE A 384 -13.88 -2.80 -0.78
C PHE A 384 -13.34 -2.87 -2.20
N GLY A 385 -14.22 -3.03 -3.21
CA GLY A 385 -13.87 -2.96 -4.62
C GLY A 385 -13.23 -1.62 -4.99
N MET A 386 -13.81 -0.50 -4.57
CA MET A 386 -13.26 0.84 -4.79
C MET A 386 -11.87 1.02 -4.19
N MET A 387 -11.64 0.54 -2.95
CA MET A 387 -10.32 0.55 -2.33
C MET A 387 -9.28 -0.22 -3.18
N LEU A 388 -9.67 -1.35 -3.76
CA LEU A 388 -8.79 -2.18 -4.61
C LEU A 388 -8.54 -1.58 -5.99
N GLU A 389 -9.58 -1.07 -6.65
CA GLU A 389 -9.51 -0.46 -7.99
C GLU A 389 -8.64 0.79 -8.00
N GLN A 390 -8.60 1.53 -6.89
CA GLN A 390 -7.72 2.68 -6.74
C GLN A 390 -6.22 2.34 -6.85
N ARG A 391 -5.85 1.06 -6.73
CA ARG A 391 -4.49 0.56 -6.97
C ARG A 391 -4.34 -0.17 -8.30
N ALA A 392 -5.44 -0.76 -8.81
CA ALA A 392 -5.44 -1.61 -9.98
C ALA A 392 -6.10 -0.92 -11.18
N CYS A 393 -5.28 -0.37 -12.09
CA CYS A 393 -5.76 0.00 -13.41
C CYS A 393 -6.08 -1.28 -14.23
N SER A 394 -7.35 -1.64 -14.26
CA SER A 394 -8.00 -2.76 -14.97
C SER A 394 -7.35 -3.17 -16.29
N ARG A 395 -7.01 -4.47 -16.49
CA ARG A 395 -6.54 -5.20 -17.71
C ARG A 395 -5.37 -4.60 -18.51
N ALA A 396 -5.27 -3.28 -18.58
CA ALA A 396 -4.10 -2.48 -18.81
C ALA A 396 -2.92 -2.89 -17.91
N THR A 397 -3.12 -3.59 -16.79
CA THR A 397 -2.02 -4.11 -15.96
C THR A 397 -1.02 -4.96 -16.75
N VAL A 398 -1.45 -5.91 -17.58
CA VAL A 398 -0.49 -6.79 -18.30
C VAL A 398 0.25 -6.01 -19.39
N GLU A 399 -0.47 -5.23 -20.19
CA GLU A 399 0.14 -4.40 -21.23
C GLU A 399 1.06 -3.33 -20.63
N MET A 400 0.67 -2.70 -19.51
CA MET A 400 1.50 -1.74 -18.81
C MET A 400 2.70 -2.41 -18.14
N GLU A 401 2.56 -3.61 -17.59
CA GLU A 401 3.70 -4.38 -17.04
C GLU A 401 4.69 -4.73 -18.14
N GLN A 402 4.19 -5.15 -19.31
CA GLN A 402 5.02 -5.46 -20.47
C GLN A 402 5.71 -4.18 -21.02
N GLN A 403 4.98 -3.08 -21.15
CA GLN A 403 5.55 -1.79 -21.55
C GLN A 403 6.56 -1.26 -20.53
N ARG A 404 6.29 -1.45 -19.23
CA ARG A 404 7.23 -1.10 -18.16
C ARG A 404 8.48 -1.96 -18.26
N LEU A 405 8.35 -3.28 -18.42
CA LEU A 405 9.48 -4.18 -18.62
C LEU A 405 10.34 -3.75 -19.82
N LEU A 406 9.72 -3.42 -20.96
CA LEU A 406 10.43 -2.94 -22.14
C LEU A 406 11.19 -1.63 -21.86
N ARG A 407 10.57 -0.68 -21.17
CA ARG A 407 11.23 0.58 -20.78
C ARG A 407 12.43 0.36 -19.86
N GLU A 408 12.31 -0.52 -18.86
CA GLU A 408 13.42 -0.84 -17.97
C GLU A 408 14.56 -1.57 -18.72
N ILE A 409 14.23 -2.46 -19.66
CA ILE A 409 15.23 -3.12 -20.52
C ILE A 409 15.98 -2.10 -21.37
N ASP A 410 15.29 -1.15 -22.00
CA ASP A 410 15.92 -0.12 -22.80
C ASP A 410 16.79 0.82 -21.94
N SER A 411 16.37 1.11 -20.71
CA SER A 411 17.17 1.86 -19.72
C SER A 411 18.46 1.11 -19.34
N PHE A 412 18.37 -0.21 -19.11
CA PHE A 412 19.53 -1.05 -18.82
C PHE A 412 20.55 -0.98 -19.96
N PHE A 413 20.10 -1.12 -21.22
CA PHE A 413 20.98 -1.04 -22.38
C PHE A 413 21.65 0.34 -22.52
N PHE A 414 20.92 1.42 -22.26
CA PHE A 414 21.47 2.78 -22.30
C PHE A 414 22.57 2.99 -21.24
N GLN A 415 22.35 2.48 -20.03
CA GLN A 415 23.32 2.54 -18.95
C GLN A 415 24.56 1.69 -19.25
N GLU A 416 24.36 0.48 -19.80
CA GLU A 416 25.45 -0.40 -20.25
C GLU A 416 26.34 0.31 -21.29
N SER A 417 25.75 0.93 -22.32
CA SER A 417 26.52 1.68 -23.32
C SER A 417 27.30 2.84 -22.71
N SER A 418 26.68 3.59 -21.80
CA SER A 418 27.32 4.74 -21.13
C SER A 418 28.54 4.32 -20.31
N LEU A 419 28.47 3.17 -19.62
CA LEU A 419 29.58 2.61 -18.85
C LEU A 419 30.73 2.12 -19.74
N ARG A 420 30.41 1.52 -20.90
CA ARG A 420 31.42 1.13 -21.89
C ARG A 420 32.16 2.34 -22.44
N GLU A 421 31.45 3.43 -22.72
CA GLU A 421 32.05 4.69 -23.18
C GLU A 421 32.98 5.30 -22.11
N GLN A 422 32.55 5.37 -20.85
CA GLN A 422 33.38 5.90 -19.76
C GLN A 422 34.64 5.08 -19.52
N ASN A 423 34.58 3.75 -19.67
CA ASN A 423 35.74 2.88 -19.53
C ASN A 423 36.66 2.91 -20.77
N SER A 424 36.19 3.36 -21.92
CA SER A 424 37.01 3.58 -23.12
C SER A 424 37.75 4.93 -23.12
N VAL A 425 37.33 5.87 -22.26
CA VAL A 425 37.90 7.23 -22.13
C VAL A 425 38.87 7.34 -20.94
N LYS A 426 38.96 6.32 -20.08
CA LYS A 426 40.00 6.16 -19.06
C LYS A 426 41.12 5.27 -19.58
#